data_AF-A0A1V5C0K1-F1
#
_entry.id   AF-A0A1V5C0K1-F1
#
_cell.length_a   1.000
_cell.length_b   1.000
_cell.length_c   1.000
_cell.angle_alpha   90.00
_cell.angle_beta   90.00
_cell.angle_gamma   90.00
#
_symmetry.space_group_name_H-M   'P 1'
#
loop_
_entity.id
_entity.type
_entity.pdbx_description
1 polymer ?
#
loop_
_entity_poly.entity_id
_entity_poly.type
_entity_poly.pdbx_seq_one_letter_code
_entity_poly.pdbx_strand_id
1 'polypeptide(L)'
;MTAELSGRRGGSAVEASIAIVDAREWQNIFDLRTGAKIDATGPIVEMTKDVLRDHPYPGDMDPASNRWVTEVALNLVGKYDPQFVFLSYAQQYFSSRYAPMTGKMRAATIEAAFAEADRFINETGFTPIMVGTGDMTPLVGMIDASRLDGLTISSHWSARYAGLYGPSARDLDFLFQHPFVERVVPRNEVVNLFDGTAEQAQRVPQYLLIATEGHTFKVMGSTLRKPLMIPSAGFYIPVSTDLGNVKTIEGIRGLLERNLKERKIALIVLEGVGVKAFTRSYFPCENGKAWFYYEPGEALYLTITTGEHRPFDYPTGYKYYEENTEQKEFPLSGYFRSIPEGTFAAGFPGKSIAVGNKSMFMHMVTGADICVECFARNLYNQGTMAVIHRQDKW
;
A
#
# COMPACT_ATOMS: atom_id res chain seq x y z
N MET A 1 -38.84 42.23 -10.97
CA MET A 1 -38.33 41.64 -9.72
C MET A 1 -38.66 40.15 -9.78
N THR A 2 -38.05 39.29 -10.61
CA THR A 2 -36.63 39.02 -10.87
C THR A 2 -35.78 38.90 -9.61
N ALA A 3 -35.55 37.65 -9.21
CA ALA A 3 -34.34 37.23 -8.52
C ALA A 3 -34.05 35.78 -8.95
N GLU A 4 -33.20 35.66 -9.97
CA GLU A 4 -32.48 34.43 -10.30
C GLU A 4 -31.53 34.08 -9.15
N LEU A 5 -31.51 32.81 -8.76
CA LEU A 5 -30.40 32.24 -8.01
C LEU A 5 -29.83 31.08 -8.82
N SER A 6 -28.96 31.46 -9.76
CA SER A 6 -28.01 30.59 -10.43
C SER A 6 -26.92 30.17 -9.44
N GLY A 7 -27.21 29.12 -8.67
CA GLY A 7 -26.20 28.39 -7.91
C GLY A 7 -25.29 27.62 -8.87
N ARG A 8 -24.11 28.17 -9.13
CA ARG A 8 -23.01 27.54 -9.88
C ARG A 8 -22.78 26.11 -9.40
N ARG A 9 -23.13 25.12 -10.22
CA ARG A 9 -22.58 23.76 -10.12
C ARG A 9 -21.12 23.82 -10.59
N GLY A 10 -20.22 24.13 -9.67
CA GLY A 10 -18.80 23.84 -9.83
C GLY A 10 -18.54 22.36 -9.58
N GLY A 11 -19.11 21.49 -10.43
CA GLY A 11 -18.68 20.10 -10.53
C GLY A 11 -17.58 20.06 -11.57
N SER A 12 -16.32 20.11 -11.16
CA SER A 12 -15.25 19.64 -12.04
C SER A 12 -15.54 18.17 -12.29
N ALA A 13 -15.86 17.83 -13.53
CA ALA A 13 -15.93 16.44 -13.95
C ALA A 13 -14.60 15.79 -13.59
N VAL A 14 -14.60 14.91 -12.60
CA VAL A 14 -13.53 13.92 -12.50
C VAL A 14 -13.67 13.12 -13.78
N GLU A 15 -12.75 13.32 -14.73
CA GLU A 15 -12.68 12.45 -15.90
C GLU A 15 -12.66 11.00 -15.41
N ALA A 16 -13.52 10.17 -15.99
CA ALA A 16 -13.70 8.80 -15.54
C ALA A 16 -12.37 8.03 -15.62
N SER A 17 -11.90 7.51 -14.49
CA SER A 17 -10.70 6.67 -14.46
C SER A 17 -10.99 5.32 -15.11
N ILE A 18 -10.08 4.88 -15.97
CA ILE A 18 -10.23 3.64 -16.75
C ILE A 18 -9.41 2.54 -16.07
N ALA A 19 -10.00 1.37 -15.89
CA ALA A 19 -9.30 0.15 -15.49
C ALA A 19 -9.15 -0.79 -16.70
N ILE A 20 -7.95 -1.35 -16.90
CA ILE A 20 -7.67 -2.37 -17.92
C ILE A 20 -7.22 -3.61 -17.16
N VAL A 21 -7.95 -4.71 -17.30
CA VAL A 21 -7.57 -6.00 -16.73
C VAL A 21 -7.09 -6.90 -17.85
N ASP A 22 -5.90 -7.45 -17.68
CA ASP A 22 -5.29 -8.39 -18.62
C ASP A 22 -4.97 -9.70 -17.91
N ALA A 23 -5.68 -10.76 -18.32
CA ALA A 23 -5.46 -12.14 -17.92
C ALA A 23 -4.91 -12.95 -19.11
N ARG A 24 -3.91 -12.40 -19.80
CA ARG A 24 -3.25 -12.92 -21.01
C ARG A 24 -4.12 -12.83 -22.26
N GLU A 25 -4.77 -13.92 -22.64
CA GLU A 25 -5.62 -13.99 -23.84
C GLU A 25 -6.95 -13.23 -23.66
N TRP A 26 -7.17 -12.66 -22.48
CA TRP A 26 -8.36 -11.92 -22.12
C TRP A 26 -7.97 -10.55 -21.58
N GLN A 27 -8.27 -9.50 -22.35
CA GLN A 27 -8.02 -8.10 -21.98
C GLN A 27 -9.33 -7.30 -22.11
N ASN A 28 -9.78 -6.68 -21.02
CA ASN A 28 -11.01 -5.88 -20.99
C ASN A 28 -10.83 -4.56 -20.26
N ILE A 29 -11.70 -3.61 -20.60
CA ILE A 29 -11.69 -2.25 -20.10
C ILE A 29 -12.95 -1.99 -19.29
N PHE A 30 -12.79 -1.34 -18.14
CA PHE A 30 -13.86 -1.06 -17.19
C PHE A 30 -13.79 0.39 -16.74
N ASP A 31 -14.94 0.98 -16.45
CA ASP A 31 -15.00 2.18 -15.62
C ASP A 31 -14.60 1.79 -14.19
N LEU A 32 -13.54 2.40 -13.65
CA LEU A 32 -12.98 1.98 -12.37
C LEU A 32 -14.00 2.15 -11.23
N ARG A 33 -14.82 3.21 -11.25
CA ARG A 33 -15.75 3.56 -10.17
C ARG A 33 -16.95 2.61 -10.11
N THR A 34 -17.50 2.22 -11.25
CA THR A 34 -18.71 1.39 -11.33
C THR A 34 -18.41 -0.08 -11.58
N GLY A 35 -17.23 -0.40 -12.11
CA GLY A 35 -16.89 -1.73 -12.61
C GLY A 35 -17.61 -2.12 -13.90
N ALA A 36 -18.38 -1.22 -14.50
CA ALA A 36 -19.05 -1.48 -15.77
C ALA A 36 -18.02 -1.65 -16.88
N LYS A 37 -18.20 -2.66 -17.72
CA LYS A 37 -17.40 -2.78 -18.95
C LYS A 37 -17.67 -1.57 -19.84
N ILE A 38 -16.62 -0.97 -20.37
CA ILE A 38 -16.71 0.18 -21.28
C ILE A 38 -15.87 -0.08 -22.52
N ASP A 39 -16.21 0.61 -23.60
CA ASP A 39 -15.38 0.70 -24.79
C ASP A 39 -14.63 2.05 -24.75
N ALA A 40 -13.35 2.01 -24.40
CA ALA A 40 -12.49 3.18 -24.42
C ALA A 40 -11.34 2.96 -25.40
N THR A 41 -11.02 3.99 -26.17
CA THR A 41 -9.90 4.00 -27.11
C THR A 41 -9.14 5.31 -26.96
N GLY A 42 -7.87 5.29 -27.31
CA GLY A 42 -7.02 6.47 -27.26
C GLY A 42 -5.55 6.08 -27.15
N PRO A 43 -4.63 7.01 -27.45
CA PRO A 43 -3.20 6.70 -27.47
C PRO A 43 -2.69 6.11 -26.15
N ILE A 44 -3.10 6.69 -25.01
CA ILE A 44 -2.72 6.21 -23.66
C ILE A 44 -3.32 4.84 -23.33
N VAL A 45 -4.56 4.59 -23.76
CA VAL A 45 -5.27 3.32 -23.53
C VAL A 45 -4.59 2.21 -24.34
N GLU A 46 -4.35 2.43 -25.62
CA GLU A 46 -3.69 1.44 -26.49
C GLU A 46 -2.24 1.18 -26.07
N MET A 47 -1.49 2.23 -25.71
CA MET A 47 -0.15 2.09 -25.16
C MET A 47 -0.14 1.20 -23.91
N THR A 48 -1.06 1.47 -22.97
CA THR A 48 -1.15 0.72 -21.71
C THR A 48 -1.55 -0.73 -21.97
N LYS A 49 -2.50 -0.98 -22.88
CA LYS A 49 -2.91 -2.34 -23.31
C LYS A 49 -1.74 -3.13 -23.87
N ASP A 50 -0.91 -2.52 -24.70
CA ASP A 50 0.26 -3.18 -25.26
C ASP A 50 1.30 -3.48 -24.18
N VAL A 51 1.54 -2.56 -23.25
CA VAL A 51 2.42 -2.80 -22.09
C VAL A 51 1.94 -4.00 -21.28
N LEU A 52 0.65 -4.10 -20.95
CA LEU A 52 0.14 -5.24 -20.18
C LEU A 52 0.29 -6.57 -20.93
N ARG A 53 0.02 -6.56 -22.24
CA ARG A 53 0.12 -7.76 -23.10
C ARG A 53 1.56 -8.27 -23.20
N ASP A 54 2.51 -7.36 -23.33
CA ASP A 54 3.94 -7.68 -23.47
C ASP A 54 4.55 -8.22 -22.16
N HIS A 55 3.94 -7.90 -21.01
CA HIS A 55 4.49 -8.19 -19.68
C HIS A 55 3.48 -8.92 -18.78
N PRO A 56 3.19 -10.21 -19.03
CA PRO A 56 2.32 -10.97 -18.14
C PRO A 56 2.95 -11.15 -16.75
N TYR A 57 2.17 -10.91 -15.69
CA TYR A 57 2.65 -11.06 -14.32
C TYR A 57 3.01 -12.52 -14.00
N PRO A 58 4.21 -12.80 -13.44
CA PRO A 58 4.62 -14.17 -13.12
C PRO A 58 4.00 -14.72 -11.83
N GLY A 59 3.73 -13.86 -10.83
CA GLY A 59 3.14 -14.24 -9.54
C GLY A 59 3.89 -13.69 -8.32
N ASP A 60 3.21 -13.53 -7.18
CA ASP A 60 3.73 -12.81 -5.99
C ASP A 60 4.99 -13.42 -5.37
N MET A 61 5.16 -14.75 -5.48
CA MET A 61 6.32 -15.44 -4.93
C MET A 61 7.33 -15.86 -6.01
N ASP A 62 7.04 -15.58 -7.29
CA ASP A 62 7.93 -15.94 -8.39
C ASP A 62 9.21 -15.09 -8.34
N PRO A 63 10.42 -15.67 -8.49
CA PRO A 63 11.68 -14.91 -8.48
C PRO A 63 11.74 -13.79 -9.53
N ALA A 64 10.99 -13.88 -10.63
CA ALA A 64 10.92 -12.86 -11.67
C ALA A 64 9.95 -11.70 -11.34
N SER A 65 9.24 -11.74 -10.22
CA SER A 65 8.21 -10.74 -9.88
C SER A 65 8.76 -9.32 -9.70
N ASN A 66 9.93 -9.16 -9.05
CA ASN A 66 10.57 -7.84 -8.96
C ASN A 66 11.12 -7.38 -10.32
N ARG A 67 11.64 -8.31 -11.14
CA ARG A 67 12.05 -7.99 -12.52
C ARG A 67 10.89 -7.48 -13.35
N TRP A 68 9.71 -8.10 -13.23
CA TRP A 68 8.50 -7.67 -13.92
C TRP A 68 8.15 -6.21 -13.62
N VAL A 69 8.27 -5.76 -12.37
CA VAL A 69 8.05 -4.35 -11.99
C VAL A 69 8.99 -3.43 -12.79
N THR A 70 10.28 -3.78 -12.86
CA THR A 70 11.28 -3.01 -13.60
C THR A 70 11.02 -3.01 -15.11
N GLU A 71 10.71 -4.16 -15.72
CA GLU A 71 10.43 -4.25 -17.16
C GLU A 71 9.22 -3.41 -17.58
N VAL A 72 8.13 -3.49 -16.82
CA VAL A 72 6.93 -2.68 -17.05
C VAL A 72 7.24 -1.20 -16.89
N ALA A 73 7.97 -0.81 -15.84
CA ALA A 73 8.34 0.57 -15.61
C ALA A 73 9.25 1.13 -16.71
N LEU A 74 10.26 0.37 -17.16
CA LEU A 74 11.14 0.77 -18.27
C LEU A 74 10.36 0.96 -19.58
N ASN A 75 9.42 0.04 -19.87
CA ASN A 75 8.58 0.14 -21.06
C ASN A 75 7.68 1.39 -21.02
N LEU A 76 7.04 1.65 -19.86
CA LEU A 76 6.26 2.87 -19.64
C LEU A 76 7.12 4.14 -19.71
N VAL A 77 8.33 4.13 -19.15
CA VAL A 77 9.25 5.27 -19.25
C VAL A 77 9.58 5.56 -20.72
N GLY A 78 9.88 4.54 -21.51
CA GLY A 78 10.19 4.69 -22.94
C GLY A 78 9.01 5.17 -23.78
N LYS A 79 7.77 4.84 -23.41
CA LYS A 79 6.56 5.21 -24.19
C LYS A 79 5.84 6.46 -23.69
N TYR A 80 5.91 6.78 -22.40
CA TYR A 80 5.15 7.87 -21.76
C TYR A 80 6.01 9.04 -21.27
N ASP A 81 7.31 8.83 -21.08
CA ASP A 81 8.28 9.82 -20.59
C ASP A 81 7.86 10.56 -19.31
N PRO A 82 7.60 9.84 -18.19
CA PRO A 82 7.21 10.46 -16.93
C PRO A 82 8.37 11.24 -16.29
N GLN A 83 8.02 12.20 -15.44
CA GLN A 83 8.96 12.88 -14.53
C GLN A 83 8.96 12.24 -13.13
N PHE A 84 7.87 11.60 -12.74
CA PHE A 84 7.75 10.90 -11.46
C PHE A 84 7.41 9.42 -11.67
N VAL A 85 8.14 8.53 -11.01
CA VAL A 85 7.90 7.10 -11.03
C VAL A 85 7.78 6.58 -9.60
N PHE A 86 6.73 5.83 -9.30
CA PHE A 86 6.60 5.08 -8.06
C PHE A 86 6.81 3.59 -8.35
N LEU A 87 7.75 2.93 -7.67
CA LEU A 87 8.01 1.50 -7.80
C LEU A 87 7.76 0.79 -6.47
N SER A 88 7.04 -0.33 -6.49
CA SER A 88 6.89 -1.20 -5.31
C SER A 88 7.40 -2.60 -5.62
N TYR A 89 8.49 -2.99 -4.94
CA TYR A 89 9.05 -4.33 -4.98
C TYR A 89 8.65 -5.08 -3.72
N ALA A 90 7.85 -6.13 -3.85
CA ALA A 90 7.20 -6.85 -2.75
C ALA A 90 7.44 -8.37 -2.76
N GLN A 91 8.12 -8.91 -3.77
CA GLN A 91 8.36 -10.35 -3.89
C GLN A 91 9.07 -10.92 -2.65
N GLN A 92 10.09 -10.21 -2.15
CA GLN A 92 10.84 -10.60 -0.96
C GLN A 92 9.97 -10.66 0.31
N TYR A 93 8.97 -9.78 0.40
CA TYR A 93 8.00 -9.78 1.50
C TYR A 93 7.10 -11.01 1.43
N PHE A 94 6.51 -11.28 0.27
CA PHE A 94 5.62 -12.43 0.08
C PHE A 94 6.35 -13.77 0.23
N SER A 95 7.53 -13.91 -0.36
CA SER A 95 8.34 -15.12 -0.21
C SER A 95 8.77 -15.34 1.24
N SER A 96 9.21 -14.29 1.95
CA SER A 96 9.56 -14.42 3.37
C SER A 96 8.34 -14.78 4.22
N ARG A 97 7.17 -14.19 3.92
CA ARG A 97 5.94 -14.41 4.69
C ARG A 97 5.37 -15.81 4.51
N TYR A 98 5.52 -16.45 3.35
CA TYR A 98 4.79 -17.69 3.03
C TYR A 98 5.65 -18.87 2.57
N ALA A 99 6.94 -18.70 2.29
CA ALA A 99 7.84 -19.79 1.89
C ALA A 99 8.93 -20.02 2.95
N PRO A 100 9.30 -21.29 3.24
CA PRO A 100 10.46 -21.59 4.06
C PRO A 100 11.73 -21.06 3.39
N MET A 101 12.46 -20.17 4.06
CA MET A 101 13.69 -19.58 3.55
C MET A 101 14.79 -19.62 4.61
N THR A 102 16.00 -19.99 4.19
CA THR A 102 17.19 -19.79 5.01
C THR A 102 17.56 -18.30 5.03
N GLY A 103 18.34 -17.86 6.02
CA GLY A 103 18.84 -16.49 6.07
C GLY A 103 19.60 -16.07 4.80
N LYS A 104 20.38 -17.00 4.21
CA LYS A 104 21.09 -16.78 2.94
C LYS A 104 20.13 -16.60 1.77
N MET A 105 19.08 -17.42 1.68
CA MET A 105 18.07 -17.27 0.62
C MET A 105 17.35 -15.93 0.75
N ARG A 106 16.94 -15.55 1.98
CA ARG A 106 16.28 -14.27 2.22
C ARG A 106 17.17 -13.08 1.83
N ALA A 107 18.44 -13.11 2.23
CA ALA A 107 19.40 -12.06 1.87
C ALA A 107 19.59 -11.96 0.35
N ALA A 108 19.71 -13.10 -0.36
CA ALA A 108 19.83 -13.11 -1.81
C ALA A 108 18.57 -12.54 -2.51
N THR A 109 17.39 -12.86 -1.98
CA THR A 109 16.12 -12.32 -2.49
C THR A 109 16.00 -10.81 -2.27
N ILE A 110 16.45 -10.29 -1.12
CA ILE A 110 16.49 -8.85 -0.85
C ILE A 110 17.50 -8.15 -1.77
N GLU A 111 18.70 -8.71 -1.96
CA GLU A 111 19.69 -8.13 -2.86
C GLU A 111 19.22 -8.15 -4.32
N ALA A 112 18.45 -9.16 -4.74
CA ALA A 112 17.82 -9.16 -6.06
C ALA A 112 16.82 -8.01 -6.23
N ALA A 113 16.09 -7.62 -5.18
CA ALA A 113 15.21 -6.45 -5.21
C ALA A 113 16.02 -5.14 -5.37
N PHE A 114 17.13 -5.00 -4.64
CA PHE A 114 18.04 -3.87 -4.82
C PHE A 114 18.65 -3.83 -6.22
N ALA A 115 19.07 -4.97 -6.76
CA ALA A 115 19.64 -5.06 -8.10
C ALA A 115 18.65 -4.60 -9.18
N GLU A 116 17.36 -4.92 -9.05
CA GLU A 116 16.31 -4.44 -9.96
C GLU A 116 16.05 -2.93 -9.82
N ALA A 117 16.07 -2.40 -8.58
CA ALA A 117 15.98 -0.96 -8.34
C ALA A 117 17.18 -0.20 -8.95
N ASP A 118 18.40 -0.70 -8.73
CA ASP A 118 19.64 -0.13 -9.28
C ASP A 118 19.64 -0.20 -10.80
N ARG A 119 19.14 -1.30 -11.39
CA ARG A 119 18.97 -1.43 -12.85
C ARG A 119 18.06 -0.34 -13.40
N PHE A 120 16.88 -0.16 -12.80
CA PHE A 120 15.96 0.91 -13.21
C PHE A 120 16.63 2.28 -13.17
N ILE A 121 17.36 2.60 -12.09
CA ILE A 121 18.06 3.88 -11.92
C ILE A 121 19.13 4.06 -12.99
N ASN A 122 19.96 3.05 -13.21
CA ASN A 122 21.06 3.10 -14.17
C ASN A 122 20.58 3.26 -15.62
N GLU A 123 19.46 2.61 -15.98
CA GLU A 123 18.92 2.68 -17.34
C GLU A 123 18.14 3.98 -17.62
N THR A 124 17.53 4.59 -16.59
CA THR A 124 16.65 5.76 -16.77
C THR A 124 17.25 7.08 -16.33
N GLY A 125 18.30 7.06 -15.50
CA GLY A 125 18.89 8.25 -14.89
C GLY A 125 18.00 8.96 -13.87
N PHE A 126 16.92 8.34 -13.40
CA PHE A 126 16.06 8.90 -12.36
C PHE A 126 16.82 9.03 -11.04
N THR A 127 16.59 10.12 -10.32
CA THR A 127 17.13 10.29 -8.96
C THR A 127 16.30 9.47 -7.96
N PRO A 128 16.91 8.55 -7.20
CA PRO A 128 16.14 7.65 -6.34
C PRO A 128 15.83 8.24 -4.95
N ILE A 129 14.66 7.88 -4.45
CA ILE A 129 14.33 7.86 -3.03
C ILE A 129 13.93 6.41 -2.72
N MET A 130 14.84 5.62 -2.15
CA MET A 130 14.57 4.24 -1.77
C MET A 130 14.09 4.17 -0.32
N VAL A 131 12.99 3.47 -0.08
CA VAL A 131 12.34 3.35 1.23
C VAL A 131 12.11 1.88 1.54
N GLY A 132 12.68 1.37 2.63
CA GLY A 132 12.30 0.07 3.17
C GLY A 132 11.00 0.17 3.98
N THR A 133 10.16 -0.86 4.03
CA THR A 133 8.90 -0.81 4.82
C THR A 133 8.98 -1.46 6.20
N GLY A 134 10.18 -1.91 6.61
CA GLY A 134 10.41 -2.49 7.94
C GLY A 134 10.88 -3.94 7.87
N ASP A 135 11.49 -4.40 8.96
CA ASP A 135 12.07 -5.73 9.06
C ASP A 135 10.98 -6.82 9.17
N MET A 136 11.34 -8.06 8.86
CA MET A 136 10.50 -9.24 9.10
C MET A 136 11.12 -10.14 10.16
N THR A 137 10.29 -10.66 11.07
CA THR A 137 10.67 -11.54 12.17
C THR A 137 9.91 -12.88 12.07
N PRO A 138 10.47 -14.01 12.54
CA PRO A 138 9.75 -15.29 12.53
C PRO A 138 8.46 -15.23 13.35
N LEU A 139 7.42 -15.90 12.85
CA LEU A 139 6.24 -16.16 13.64
C LEU A 139 6.56 -17.20 14.73
N VAL A 140 6.48 -16.78 15.98
CA VAL A 140 6.70 -17.62 17.18
C VAL A 140 5.39 -18.26 17.63
N GLY A 141 4.29 -17.49 17.67
CA GLY A 141 3.04 -17.97 18.25
C GLY A 141 1.82 -17.17 17.80
N MET A 142 0.64 -17.71 18.09
CA MET A 142 -0.64 -17.05 17.83
C MET A 142 -1.40 -16.84 19.13
N ILE A 143 -2.00 -15.66 19.27
CA ILE A 143 -2.94 -15.31 20.34
C ILE A 143 -4.33 -15.71 19.85
N ASP A 144 -4.90 -16.76 20.45
CA ASP A 144 -6.25 -17.21 20.09
C ASP A 144 -7.30 -16.33 20.78
N ALA A 145 -7.79 -15.32 20.04
CA ALA A 145 -8.87 -14.44 20.47
C ALA A 145 -10.20 -14.81 19.79
N SER A 146 -10.33 -16.00 19.20
CA SER A 146 -11.55 -16.44 18.54
C SER A 146 -12.63 -16.91 19.52
N ARG A 147 -12.31 -17.00 20.82
CA ARG A 147 -13.19 -17.49 21.89
C ARG A 147 -13.68 -16.38 22.83
N LEU A 148 -13.32 -15.13 22.55
CA LEU A 148 -13.83 -13.98 23.29
C LEU A 148 -15.33 -13.83 23.04
N ASP A 149 -16.03 -13.25 24.00
CA ASP A 149 -17.45 -12.90 23.84
C ASP A 149 -17.59 -11.77 22.80
N GLY A 150 -16.66 -10.82 22.83
CA GLY A 150 -16.54 -9.75 21.85
C GLY A 150 -15.96 -10.19 20.51
N LEU A 151 -16.21 -9.37 19.49
CA LEU A 151 -15.69 -9.59 18.14
C LEU A 151 -14.27 -9.02 18.01
N THR A 152 -13.31 -9.90 17.71
CA THR A 152 -11.94 -9.51 17.39
C THR A 152 -11.65 -9.65 15.90
N ILE A 153 -11.03 -8.63 15.31
CA ILE A 153 -10.76 -8.53 13.86
C ILE A 153 -9.32 -8.11 13.63
N SER A 154 -8.62 -8.75 12.71
CA SER A 154 -7.38 -8.22 12.15
C SER A 154 -7.59 -7.93 10.68
N SER A 155 -7.09 -6.78 10.21
CA SER A 155 -7.10 -6.49 8.77
C SER A 155 -6.13 -7.43 8.05
N HIS A 156 -6.43 -7.79 6.80
CA HIS A 156 -5.79 -8.90 6.06
C HIS A 156 -4.25 -8.87 5.96
N TRP A 157 -3.60 -7.76 6.29
CA TRP A 157 -2.16 -7.60 6.23
C TRP A 157 -1.50 -7.34 7.57
N SER A 158 -2.27 -6.93 8.58
CA SER A 158 -1.73 -6.67 9.91
C SER A 158 -1.35 -7.98 10.59
N ALA A 159 -0.21 -7.98 11.27
CA ALA A 159 0.19 -9.10 12.11
C ALA A 159 0.11 -8.72 13.59
N ARG A 160 0.54 -7.50 13.92
CA ARG A 160 0.64 -7.04 15.29
C ARG A 160 -0.67 -6.53 15.88
N TYR A 161 -1.55 -5.97 15.05
CA TYR A 161 -2.70 -5.23 15.53
C TYR A 161 -4.01 -5.98 15.27
N ALA A 162 -4.93 -5.89 16.22
CA ALA A 162 -6.30 -6.36 16.06
C ALA A 162 -7.29 -5.42 16.75
N GLY A 163 -8.46 -5.22 16.18
CA GLY A 163 -9.55 -4.45 16.76
C GLY A 163 -10.49 -5.34 17.56
N LEU A 164 -10.96 -4.84 18.71
CA LEU A 164 -11.91 -5.50 19.58
C LEU A 164 -13.20 -4.68 19.72
N TYR A 165 -14.34 -5.35 19.55
CA TYR A 165 -15.68 -4.78 19.60
C TYR A 165 -16.58 -5.54 20.57
N GLY A 166 -17.28 -4.80 21.43
CA GLY A 166 -18.23 -5.33 22.40
C GLY A 166 -17.64 -6.34 23.41
N PRO A 167 -16.45 -6.11 23.99
CA PRO A 167 -15.87 -7.08 24.91
C PRO A 167 -16.65 -7.17 26.22
N SER A 168 -16.71 -8.37 26.79
CA SER A 168 -17.13 -8.57 28.18
C SER A 168 -16.02 -8.17 29.16
N ALA A 169 -16.34 -8.01 30.44
CA ALA A 169 -15.32 -7.79 31.47
C ALA A 169 -14.29 -8.93 31.52
N ARG A 170 -14.75 -10.18 31.31
CA ARG A 170 -13.91 -11.37 31.25
C ARG A 170 -12.96 -11.35 30.06
N ASP A 171 -13.40 -10.86 28.90
CA ASP A 171 -12.53 -10.72 27.72
C ASP A 171 -11.36 -9.76 28.02
N LEU A 172 -11.65 -8.62 28.66
CA LEU A 172 -10.63 -7.66 29.05
C LEU A 172 -9.67 -8.23 30.09
N ASP A 173 -10.17 -8.90 31.13
CA ASP A 173 -9.34 -9.54 32.15
C ASP A 173 -8.39 -10.58 31.52
N PHE A 174 -8.91 -11.41 30.60
CA PHE A 174 -8.11 -12.37 29.85
C PHE A 174 -7.02 -11.67 29.04
N LEU A 175 -7.37 -10.62 28.27
CA LEU A 175 -6.43 -9.92 27.40
C LEU A 175 -5.36 -9.16 28.18
N PHE A 176 -5.70 -8.53 29.30
CA PHE A 176 -4.74 -7.82 30.15
C PHE A 176 -3.74 -8.76 30.84
N GLN A 177 -4.12 -10.01 31.08
CA GLN A 177 -3.26 -11.02 31.69
C GLN A 177 -2.55 -11.91 30.66
N HIS A 178 -2.88 -11.79 29.38
CA HIS A 178 -2.35 -12.66 28.34
C HIS A 178 -0.86 -12.36 28.09
N PRO A 179 0.06 -13.33 28.23
CA PRO A 179 1.51 -13.09 28.24
C PRO A 179 2.06 -12.54 26.91
N PHE A 180 1.31 -12.69 25.82
CA PHE A 180 1.71 -12.23 24.49
C PHE A 180 0.93 -11.02 23.99
N VAL A 181 -0.01 -10.48 24.77
CA VAL A 181 -0.65 -9.19 24.48
C VAL A 181 0.20 -8.12 25.15
N GLU A 182 0.84 -7.28 24.34
CA GLU A 182 1.67 -6.18 24.82
C GLU A 182 0.82 -5.05 25.38
N ARG A 183 -0.29 -4.75 24.70
CA ARG A 183 -1.16 -3.63 25.08
C ARG A 183 -2.59 -3.83 24.61
N VAL A 184 -3.53 -3.32 25.42
CA VAL A 184 -4.93 -3.11 25.07
C VAL A 184 -5.16 -1.60 25.12
N VAL A 185 -5.31 -0.96 23.97
CA VAL A 185 -5.40 0.49 23.83
C VAL A 185 -6.84 0.91 23.61
N PRO A 186 -7.44 1.77 24.45
CA PRO A 186 -8.81 2.21 24.25
C PRO A 186 -8.92 3.17 23.05
N ARG A 187 -10.10 3.16 22.39
CA ARG A 187 -10.40 3.98 21.20
C ARG A 187 -9.96 5.44 21.33
N ASN A 188 -10.28 6.07 22.45
CA ASN A 188 -9.99 7.49 22.67
C ASN A 188 -8.49 7.78 22.64
N GLU A 189 -7.65 6.84 23.10
CA GLU A 189 -6.20 7.02 23.01
C GLU A 189 -5.72 6.94 21.55
N VAL A 190 -6.25 6.02 20.74
CA VAL A 190 -5.91 5.93 19.30
C VAL A 190 -6.37 7.19 18.56
N VAL A 191 -7.59 7.66 18.83
CA VAL A 191 -8.16 8.88 18.22
C VAL A 191 -7.31 10.09 18.59
N ASN A 192 -6.98 10.27 19.87
CA ASN A 192 -6.17 11.38 20.35
C ASN A 192 -4.74 11.33 19.81
N LEU A 193 -4.17 10.13 19.61
CA LEU A 193 -2.82 9.99 19.08
C LEU A 193 -2.66 10.65 17.70
N PHE A 194 -3.70 10.60 16.86
CA PHE A 194 -3.68 11.12 15.50
C PHE A 194 -4.65 12.30 15.29
N ASP A 195 -5.02 12.99 16.38
CA ASP A 195 -5.86 14.19 16.34
C ASP A 195 -7.19 13.95 15.58
N GLY A 196 -7.76 12.75 15.73
CA GLY A 196 -8.92 12.28 14.97
C GLY A 196 -10.25 12.91 15.40
N THR A 197 -11.21 12.93 14.47
CA THR A 197 -12.55 13.48 14.70
C THR A 197 -13.50 12.47 15.34
N ALA A 198 -14.63 12.97 15.87
CA ALA A 198 -15.69 12.10 16.41
C ALA A 198 -16.30 11.17 15.34
N GLU A 199 -16.32 11.59 14.08
CA GLU A 199 -16.78 10.77 12.95
C GLU A 199 -15.78 9.64 12.65
N GLN A 200 -14.48 9.98 12.56
CA GLN A 200 -13.41 8.98 12.37
C GLN A 200 -13.39 7.95 13.52
N ALA A 201 -13.63 8.40 14.75
CA ALA A 201 -13.68 7.54 15.93
C ALA A 201 -14.75 6.42 15.83
N GLN A 202 -15.82 6.59 15.04
CA GLN A 202 -16.85 5.56 14.87
C GLN A 202 -16.32 4.31 14.16
N ARG A 203 -15.34 4.49 13.26
CA ARG A 203 -14.72 3.41 12.48
C ARG A 203 -13.63 2.68 13.27
N VAL A 204 -13.03 3.35 14.26
CA VAL A 204 -11.98 2.79 15.13
C VAL A 204 -12.59 1.75 16.09
N PRO A 205 -11.93 0.60 16.33
CA PRO A 205 -12.40 -0.37 17.31
C PRO A 205 -12.53 0.22 18.72
N GLN A 206 -13.31 -0.42 19.60
CA GLN A 206 -13.41 0.04 20.99
C GLN A 206 -12.08 -0.10 21.72
N TYR A 207 -11.34 -1.16 21.40
CA TYR A 207 -9.95 -1.34 21.80
C TYR A 207 -9.11 -1.81 20.61
N LEU A 208 -7.88 -1.29 20.50
CA LEU A 208 -6.84 -1.82 19.65
C LEU A 208 -5.92 -2.72 20.48
N LEU A 209 -5.83 -3.98 20.10
CA LEU A 209 -4.95 -4.97 20.70
C LEU A 209 -3.61 -4.95 19.98
N ILE A 210 -2.53 -5.05 20.76
CA ILE A 210 -1.15 -5.05 20.27
C ILE A 210 -0.49 -6.34 20.74
N ALA A 211 -0.03 -7.17 19.81
CA ALA A 211 0.72 -8.38 20.11
C ALA A 211 2.20 -8.05 20.37
N THR A 212 2.83 -8.79 21.27
CA THR A 212 4.30 -8.79 21.44
C THR A 212 5.02 -9.24 20.15
N GLU A 213 6.29 -8.88 20.00
CA GLU A 213 7.08 -9.27 18.81
C GLU A 213 7.05 -10.79 18.58
N GLY A 214 6.96 -11.21 17.31
CA GLY A 214 6.86 -12.62 16.93
C GLY A 214 5.48 -13.26 17.11
N HIS A 215 4.49 -12.52 17.64
CA HIS A 215 3.14 -13.03 17.84
C HIS A 215 2.11 -12.30 16.96
N THR A 216 1.05 -13.01 16.58
CA THR A 216 -0.09 -12.46 15.81
C THR A 216 -1.41 -12.93 16.40
N PHE A 217 -2.50 -12.22 16.12
CA PHE A 217 -3.84 -12.64 16.52
C PHE A 217 -4.44 -13.66 15.54
N LYS A 218 -5.02 -14.74 16.07
CA LYS A 218 -5.85 -15.69 15.34
C LYS A 218 -7.32 -15.29 15.53
N VAL A 219 -7.84 -14.55 14.56
CA VAL A 219 -9.11 -13.82 14.65
C VAL A 219 -9.82 -13.77 13.29
N MET A 220 -11.05 -13.24 13.25
CA MET A 220 -11.74 -12.95 11.99
C MET A 220 -10.89 -12.00 11.14
N GLY A 221 -10.81 -12.27 9.83
CA GLY A 221 -9.97 -11.50 8.91
C GLY A 221 -8.48 -11.89 8.86
N SER A 222 -8.02 -12.83 9.70
CA SER A 222 -6.65 -13.36 9.63
C SER A 222 -6.32 -14.01 8.27
N THR A 223 -5.03 -14.07 7.95
CA THR A 223 -4.54 -14.57 6.65
C THR A 223 -4.98 -16.02 6.41
N LEU A 224 -5.50 -16.31 5.22
CA LEU A 224 -5.92 -17.66 4.80
C LEU A 224 -4.79 -18.69 4.85
N ARG A 225 -3.54 -18.22 4.77
CA ARG A 225 -2.32 -19.03 4.90
C ARG A 225 -1.58 -18.62 6.17
N LYS A 226 -1.07 -19.60 6.92
CA LYS A 226 -0.23 -19.34 8.09
C LYS A 226 1.07 -18.66 7.64
N PRO A 227 1.39 -17.45 8.14
CA PRO A 227 2.67 -16.81 7.84
C PRO A 227 3.81 -17.52 8.58
N LEU A 228 4.98 -17.56 7.95
CA LEU A 228 6.24 -18.02 8.56
C LEU A 228 7.03 -16.85 9.14
N MET A 229 6.95 -15.69 8.48
CA MET A 229 7.51 -14.43 8.93
C MET A 229 6.40 -13.38 8.98
N ILE A 230 6.47 -12.48 9.94
CA ILE A 230 5.56 -11.34 10.10
C ILE A 230 6.38 -10.03 10.15
N PRO A 231 5.77 -8.87 9.88
CA PRO A 231 6.40 -7.58 10.16
C PRO A 231 6.97 -7.54 11.60
N SER A 232 8.19 -7.04 11.74
CA SER A 232 8.85 -6.84 13.04
C SER A 232 8.40 -5.51 13.63
N ALA A 233 8.73 -5.29 14.90
CA ALA A 233 8.63 -3.95 15.46
C ALA A 233 9.59 -2.98 14.76
N GLY A 234 9.04 -1.86 14.27
CA GLY A 234 9.76 -0.97 13.37
C GLY A 234 9.33 0.48 13.51
N PHE A 235 9.77 1.15 14.59
CA PHE A 235 9.63 2.61 14.75
C PHE A 235 10.46 3.41 13.75
N TYR A 236 11.44 2.77 13.11
CA TYR A 236 12.27 3.37 12.09
C TYR A 236 12.29 2.50 10.84
N ILE A 237 12.24 3.15 9.69
CA ILE A 237 12.48 2.55 8.38
C ILE A 237 13.70 3.20 7.70
N PRO A 238 14.45 2.45 6.89
CA PRO A 238 15.58 2.99 6.16
C PRO A 238 15.10 3.82 4.96
N VAL A 239 15.66 5.01 4.79
CA VAL A 239 15.48 5.84 3.59
C VAL A 239 16.85 6.19 3.01
N SER A 240 17.03 5.95 1.72
CA SER A 240 18.29 6.17 0.98
C SER A 240 18.04 7.09 -0.21
N THR A 241 18.73 8.24 -0.21
CA THR A 241 18.66 9.25 -1.27
C THR A 241 19.80 10.26 -1.10
N ASP A 242 20.20 10.92 -2.18
CA ASP A 242 21.15 12.04 -2.20
C ASP A 242 20.47 13.42 -2.07
N LEU A 243 19.12 13.46 -2.08
CA LEU A 243 18.33 14.70 -2.09
C LEU A 243 18.20 15.38 -0.72
N GLY A 244 18.73 14.76 0.33
CA GLY A 244 18.67 15.24 1.71
C GLY A 244 18.09 14.21 2.67
N ASN A 245 18.02 14.58 3.95
CA ASN A 245 17.55 13.71 5.03
C ASN A 245 16.07 13.98 5.36
N VAL A 246 15.31 12.92 5.62
CA VAL A 246 13.92 12.95 6.08
C VAL A 246 13.84 12.23 7.42
N LYS A 247 13.37 12.95 8.44
CA LYS A 247 13.29 12.42 9.82
C LYS A 247 12.05 11.57 10.09
N THR A 248 10.93 11.87 9.43
CA THR A 248 9.63 11.21 9.62
C THR A 248 9.04 10.85 8.26
N ILE A 249 8.28 9.75 8.18
CA ILE A 249 7.71 9.27 6.90
C ILE A 249 6.85 10.31 6.17
N GLU A 250 6.18 11.20 6.90
CA GLU A 250 5.41 12.33 6.35
C GLU A 250 6.30 13.29 5.53
N GLY A 251 7.57 13.45 5.93
CA GLY A 251 8.51 14.34 5.28
C GLY A 251 8.98 13.87 3.89
N ILE A 252 8.69 12.61 3.51
CA ILE A 252 9.07 12.07 2.19
C ILE A 252 8.35 12.82 1.07
N ARG A 253 7.06 13.14 1.25
CA ARG A 253 6.31 13.98 0.30
C ARG A 253 6.99 15.33 0.08
N GLY A 254 7.37 16.01 1.16
CA GLY A 254 8.04 17.31 1.05
C GLY A 254 9.38 17.21 0.32
N LEU A 255 10.09 16.08 0.43
CA LEU A 255 11.31 15.83 -0.33
C LEU A 255 11.03 15.69 -1.83
N LEU A 256 9.96 14.98 -2.21
CA LEU A 256 9.51 14.88 -3.61
C LEU A 256 9.18 16.25 -4.20
N GLU A 257 8.31 17.01 -3.53
CA GLU A 257 7.80 18.31 -4.00
C GLU A 257 8.90 19.34 -4.28
N ARG A 258 9.96 19.34 -3.46
CA ARG A 258 11.08 20.27 -3.63
C ARG A 258 11.95 19.93 -4.84
N ASN A 259 12.14 18.66 -5.14
CA ASN A 259 13.16 18.20 -6.10
C ASN A 259 12.61 17.87 -7.49
N LEU A 260 11.32 17.54 -7.63
CA LEU A 260 10.70 17.23 -8.93
C LEU A 260 10.63 18.41 -9.91
N LYS A 261 10.94 19.62 -9.45
CA LYS A 261 11.07 20.81 -10.30
C LYS A 261 12.31 20.77 -11.19
N GLU A 262 13.34 20.03 -10.78
CA GLU A 262 14.67 20.05 -11.41
C GLU A 262 15.13 18.65 -11.85
N ARG A 263 14.56 17.59 -11.26
CA ARG A 263 14.99 16.21 -11.47
C ARG A 263 13.81 15.29 -11.71
N LYS A 264 14.01 14.25 -12.52
CA LYS A 264 13.10 13.10 -12.56
C LYS A 264 13.34 12.25 -11.32
N ILE A 265 12.28 11.91 -10.58
CA ILE A 265 12.42 11.20 -9.29
C ILE A 265 11.71 9.84 -9.33
N ALA A 266 12.41 8.83 -8.84
CA ALA A 266 11.86 7.51 -8.59
C ALA A 266 11.69 7.29 -7.07
N LEU A 267 10.45 7.19 -6.61
CA LEU A 267 10.16 6.72 -5.25
C LEU A 267 10.06 5.20 -5.28
N ILE A 268 11.04 4.53 -4.68
CA ILE A 268 11.20 3.07 -4.74
C ILE A 268 10.93 2.48 -3.36
N VAL A 269 9.88 1.68 -3.24
CA VAL A 269 9.49 1.01 -1.99
C VAL A 269 9.91 -0.46 -2.02
N LEU A 270 10.70 -0.85 -1.02
CA LEU A 270 11.20 -2.20 -0.82
C LEU A 270 10.47 -2.85 0.36
N GLU A 271 9.46 -3.66 0.08
CA GLU A 271 8.64 -4.22 1.16
C GLU A 271 9.37 -5.28 2.00
N GLY A 272 9.17 -5.26 3.32
CA GLY A 272 9.77 -6.24 4.23
C GLY A 272 11.30 -6.14 4.36
N VAL A 273 11.86 -5.02 3.90
CA VAL A 273 13.25 -4.64 4.08
C VAL A 273 13.29 -3.52 5.12
N GLY A 274 13.86 -3.81 6.28
CA GLY A 274 14.07 -2.82 7.35
C GLY A 274 15.55 -2.54 7.58
N VAL A 275 15.83 -1.81 8.66
CA VAL A 275 17.17 -1.33 9.01
C VAL A 275 18.22 -2.45 9.13
N LYS A 276 17.81 -3.67 9.52
CA LYS A 276 18.72 -4.82 9.65
C LYS A 276 19.12 -5.43 8.31
N ALA A 277 18.28 -5.30 7.28
CA ALA A 277 18.47 -5.95 5.99
C ALA A 277 18.76 -4.97 4.84
N PHE A 278 18.77 -3.67 5.11
CA PHE A 278 19.01 -2.63 4.10
C PHE A 278 20.52 -2.49 3.82
N THR A 279 20.94 -2.80 2.58
CA THR A 279 22.37 -2.92 2.23
C THR A 279 22.98 -1.65 1.63
N ARG A 280 22.18 -0.63 1.32
CA ARG A 280 22.64 0.67 0.80
C ARG A 280 22.84 1.67 1.95
N SER A 281 23.56 2.77 1.71
CA SER A 281 23.67 3.85 2.71
C SER A 281 22.30 4.49 2.94
N TYR A 282 21.86 4.61 4.19
CA TYR A 282 20.56 5.16 4.53
C TYR A 282 20.61 6.03 5.78
N PHE A 283 19.55 6.79 6.00
CA PHE A 283 19.23 7.40 7.28
C PHE A 283 17.96 6.75 7.87
N PRO A 284 17.88 6.59 9.20
CA PRO A 284 16.68 6.11 9.85
C PRO A 284 15.60 7.20 9.80
N CYS A 285 14.40 6.80 9.40
CA CYS A 285 13.21 7.64 9.27
C CYS A 285 12.11 7.11 10.19
N GLU A 286 11.54 7.94 11.04
CA GLU A 286 10.46 7.57 11.97
C GLU A 286 9.21 7.11 11.21
N ASN A 287 8.73 5.92 11.55
CA ASN A 287 7.67 5.17 10.86
C ASN A 287 6.35 5.16 11.65
N GLY A 288 6.05 6.23 12.37
CA GLY A 288 4.87 6.27 13.23
C GLY A 288 4.84 7.43 14.20
N LYS A 289 3.99 7.32 15.22
CA LYS A 289 3.76 8.35 16.24
C LYS A 289 3.67 7.70 17.63
N ALA A 290 4.48 8.17 18.56
CA ALA A 290 4.59 7.65 19.93
C ALA A 290 4.76 6.11 19.97
N TRP A 291 3.75 5.38 20.45
CA TRP A 291 3.78 3.91 20.56
C TRP A 291 3.35 3.19 19.28
N PHE A 292 2.72 3.90 18.33
CA PHE A 292 2.21 3.34 17.09
C PHE A 292 3.28 3.41 16.01
N TYR A 293 3.45 2.32 15.26
CA TYR A 293 4.23 2.30 14.02
C TYR A 293 3.45 1.59 12.93
N TYR A 294 3.71 1.98 11.69
CA TYR A 294 3.04 1.37 10.55
C TYR A 294 3.66 0.02 10.21
N GLU A 295 2.82 -0.99 10.01
CA GLU A 295 3.19 -2.20 9.28
C GLU A 295 3.15 -1.94 7.76
N PRO A 296 3.79 -2.79 6.92
CA PRO A 296 3.69 -2.71 5.46
C PRO A 296 2.23 -2.84 4.97
N GLY A 297 1.56 -1.71 4.81
CA GLY A 297 0.13 -1.62 4.49
C GLY A 297 -0.28 -0.24 4.00
N GLU A 298 -1.54 -0.07 3.65
CA GLU A 298 -2.09 1.11 2.98
C GLU A 298 -1.80 2.40 3.73
N ALA A 299 -1.90 2.38 5.06
CA ALA A 299 -1.68 3.58 5.87
C ALA A 299 -0.22 4.07 5.82
N LEU A 300 0.76 3.15 5.69
CA LEU A 300 2.16 3.52 5.45
C LEU A 300 2.30 4.23 4.10
N TYR A 301 1.79 3.61 3.04
CA TYR A 301 1.89 4.14 1.68
C TYR A 301 1.19 5.49 1.56
N LEU A 302 -0.02 5.62 2.11
CA LEU A 302 -0.75 6.88 2.14
C LEU A 302 0.03 7.94 2.92
N THR A 303 0.60 7.61 4.08
CA THR A 303 1.40 8.59 4.84
C THR A 303 2.61 9.08 4.04
N ILE A 304 3.28 8.19 3.29
CA ILE A 304 4.40 8.56 2.42
C ILE A 304 3.93 9.49 1.29
N THR A 305 2.82 9.17 0.62
CA THR A 305 2.38 9.89 -0.58
C THR A 305 1.56 11.13 -0.28
N THR A 306 0.84 11.20 0.83
CA THR A 306 0.09 12.38 1.27
C THR A 306 0.90 13.26 2.20
N GLY A 307 1.99 12.76 2.80
CA GLY A 307 2.77 13.50 3.78
C GLY A 307 2.02 13.79 5.08
N GLU A 308 0.98 13.01 5.37
CA GLU A 308 0.09 13.19 6.52
C GLU A 308 -0.26 11.81 7.08
N HIS A 309 -0.30 11.67 8.40
CA HIS A 309 -0.82 10.47 9.03
C HIS A 309 -2.30 10.23 8.68
N ARG A 310 -2.58 9.16 7.93
CA ARG A 310 -3.96 8.76 7.54
C ARG A 310 -4.41 7.40 8.09
N PRO A 311 -4.22 7.10 9.39
CA PRO A 311 -4.60 5.80 9.94
C PRO A 311 -6.13 5.60 9.97
N PHE A 312 -6.94 6.67 9.88
CA PHE A 312 -8.40 6.56 9.95
C PHE A 312 -9.10 6.32 8.61
N ASP A 313 -8.37 6.40 7.49
CA ASP A 313 -8.92 6.04 6.18
C ASP A 313 -9.32 4.56 6.16
N TYR A 314 -8.44 3.71 6.71
CA TYR A 314 -8.61 2.27 6.85
C TYR A 314 -8.04 1.84 8.22
N PRO A 315 -8.78 2.09 9.33
CA PRO A 315 -8.26 1.87 10.68
C PRO A 315 -7.91 0.41 10.92
N THR A 316 -6.77 0.13 11.52
CA THR A 316 -6.38 -1.26 11.78
C THR A 316 -7.40 -1.96 12.67
N GLY A 317 -7.83 -3.16 12.26
CA GLY A 317 -8.84 -3.93 12.98
C GLY A 317 -10.27 -3.40 12.87
N TYR A 318 -10.57 -2.49 11.94
CA TYR A 318 -11.94 -2.05 11.68
C TYR A 318 -12.84 -3.14 11.07
N LYS A 319 -14.16 -2.99 11.21
CA LYS A 319 -15.19 -3.87 10.62
C LYS A 319 -15.34 -3.66 9.12
N TYR A 320 -14.27 -3.87 8.36
CA TYR A 320 -14.20 -3.63 6.91
C TYR A 320 -15.33 -4.30 6.10
N TYR A 321 -15.81 -5.46 6.56
CA TYR A 321 -16.87 -6.22 5.90
C TYR A 321 -18.24 -5.53 5.95
N GLU A 322 -18.51 -4.67 6.95
CA GLU A 322 -19.75 -3.88 7.01
C GLU A 322 -19.80 -2.86 5.88
N GLU A 323 -18.65 -2.55 5.32
CA GLU A 323 -18.47 -1.45 4.41
C GLU A 323 -17.98 -1.89 3.02
N ASN A 324 -17.85 -3.20 2.80
CA ASN A 324 -17.52 -3.86 1.54
C ASN A 324 -18.78 -4.55 0.97
N THR A 325 -19.71 -3.74 0.48
CA THR A 325 -21.01 -4.21 -0.04
C THR A 325 -20.96 -4.46 -1.54
N GLU A 326 -21.99 -5.13 -2.09
CA GLU A 326 -22.14 -5.35 -3.53
C GLU A 326 -22.33 -4.04 -4.32
N GLN A 327 -22.86 -3.01 -3.66
CA GLN A 327 -23.12 -1.69 -4.26
C GLN A 327 -21.96 -0.70 -4.06
N LYS A 328 -20.80 -1.16 -3.57
CA LYS A 328 -19.68 -0.27 -3.34
C LYS A 328 -19.17 0.34 -4.65
N GLU A 329 -18.77 1.60 -4.58
CA GLU A 329 -17.96 2.19 -5.63
C GLU A 329 -16.56 1.56 -5.62
N PHE A 330 -15.92 1.56 -6.77
CA PHE A 330 -14.60 0.96 -7.01
C PHE A 330 -14.56 -0.54 -6.73
N PRO A 331 -15.41 -1.35 -7.40
CA PRO A 331 -15.51 -2.79 -7.14
C PRO A 331 -14.20 -3.55 -7.42
N LEU A 332 -13.37 -3.02 -8.32
CA LEU A 332 -12.06 -3.59 -8.64
C LEU A 332 -11.03 -3.30 -7.53
N SER A 333 -11.23 -2.25 -6.72
CA SER A 333 -10.32 -1.65 -5.75
C SER A 333 -10.26 -2.31 -4.35
N GLY A 334 -10.64 -3.59 -4.21
CA GLY A 334 -10.51 -4.29 -2.93
C GLY A 334 -11.42 -3.70 -1.85
N TYR A 335 -10.93 -3.39 -0.65
CA TYR A 335 -11.74 -2.79 0.42
C TYR A 335 -11.79 -1.25 0.38
N PHE A 336 -11.10 -0.63 -0.57
CA PHE A 336 -11.13 0.82 -0.74
C PHE A 336 -12.52 1.27 -1.21
N ARG A 337 -13.00 2.41 -0.71
CA ARG A 337 -14.32 2.97 -1.07
C ARG A 337 -14.28 4.18 -1.98
N SER A 338 -13.14 4.83 -1.98
CA SER A 338 -12.87 6.02 -2.75
C SER A 338 -11.39 6.04 -3.06
N ILE A 339 -11.03 6.73 -4.14
CA ILE A 339 -9.64 7.08 -4.42
C ILE A 339 -9.21 8.08 -3.34
N PRO A 340 -8.18 7.77 -2.54
CA PRO A 340 -7.65 8.69 -1.55
C PRO A 340 -7.19 10.00 -2.17
N GLU A 341 -7.72 11.10 -1.65
CA GLU A 341 -7.36 12.45 -2.09
C GLU A 341 -6.00 12.88 -1.53
N GLY A 342 -5.42 13.93 -2.10
CA GLY A 342 -4.24 14.58 -1.52
C GLY A 342 -2.94 13.78 -1.66
N THR A 343 -2.92 12.66 -2.38
CA THR A 343 -1.66 12.00 -2.76
C THR A 343 -0.84 12.92 -3.66
N PHE A 344 0.49 12.87 -3.53
CA PHE A 344 1.40 13.76 -4.25
C PHE A 344 1.17 13.76 -5.76
N ALA A 345 1.09 12.57 -6.38
CA ALA A 345 1.03 12.47 -7.84
C ALA A 345 -0.32 12.94 -8.41
N ALA A 346 -1.41 12.89 -7.64
CA ALA A 346 -2.72 13.38 -8.07
C ALA A 346 -2.71 14.90 -8.36
N GLY A 347 -1.91 15.65 -7.59
CA GLY A 347 -1.70 17.08 -7.77
C GLY A 347 -0.48 17.45 -8.63
N PHE A 348 0.31 16.47 -9.07
CA PHE A 348 1.53 16.72 -9.84
C PHE A 348 1.19 17.12 -11.29
N PRO A 349 1.65 18.28 -11.79
CA PRO A 349 1.32 18.72 -13.15
C PRO A 349 2.06 17.94 -14.24
N GLY A 350 3.21 17.33 -13.92
CA GLY A 350 3.96 16.49 -14.84
C GLY A 350 3.32 15.12 -15.04
N LYS A 351 3.95 14.31 -15.91
CA LYS A 351 3.58 12.92 -16.16
C LYS A 351 4.14 12.02 -15.07
N SER A 352 3.33 11.07 -14.63
CA SER A 352 3.64 10.17 -13.53
C SER A 352 3.15 8.76 -13.79
N ILE A 353 3.93 7.78 -13.36
CA ILE A 353 3.52 6.37 -13.37
C ILE A 353 3.74 5.72 -12.01
N ALA A 354 2.98 4.68 -11.71
CA ALA A 354 3.22 3.79 -10.58
C ALA A 354 3.22 2.34 -11.05
N VAL A 355 4.22 1.54 -10.65
CA VAL A 355 4.31 0.12 -11.00
C VAL A 355 4.63 -0.70 -9.76
N GLY A 356 3.91 -1.79 -9.52
CA GLY A 356 4.18 -2.61 -8.35
C GLY A 356 3.61 -4.01 -8.38
N ASN A 357 4.33 -4.94 -7.75
CA ASN A 357 3.87 -6.31 -7.54
C ASN A 357 3.15 -6.50 -6.20
N LYS A 358 2.46 -5.46 -5.75
CA LYS A 358 1.53 -5.48 -4.62
C LYS A 358 0.15 -5.06 -5.12
N SER A 359 -0.72 -6.05 -5.24
CA SER A 359 -2.09 -5.90 -5.75
C SER A 359 -2.87 -4.86 -4.94
N MET A 360 -3.63 -4.02 -5.65
CA MET A 360 -4.55 -3.02 -5.10
C MET A 360 -3.96 -1.76 -4.51
N PHE A 361 -2.65 -1.57 -4.62
CA PHE A 361 -2.00 -0.43 -3.99
C PHE A 361 -1.69 0.67 -4.98
N MET A 362 -1.14 0.36 -6.15
CA MET A 362 -0.53 1.39 -7.00
C MET A 362 -1.54 2.47 -7.38
N HIS A 363 -2.74 2.06 -7.82
CA HIS A 363 -3.81 2.99 -8.17
C HIS A 363 -4.52 3.61 -6.97
N MET A 364 -4.44 3.01 -5.79
CA MET A 364 -5.14 3.51 -4.59
C MET A 364 -4.28 4.38 -3.70
N VAL A 365 -2.95 4.32 -3.77
CA VAL A 365 -2.08 5.01 -2.79
C VAL A 365 -1.12 6.01 -3.41
N THR A 366 -0.98 6.06 -4.74
CA THR A 366 0.01 6.94 -5.40
C THR A 366 -0.60 8.19 -6.00
N GLY A 367 -1.78 8.07 -6.62
CA GLY A 367 -2.41 9.12 -7.42
C GLY A 367 -1.75 9.36 -8.78
N ALA A 368 -0.90 8.44 -9.25
CA ALA A 368 -0.18 8.61 -10.53
C ALA A 368 -1.13 8.53 -11.74
N ASP A 369 -0.69 9.08 -12.88
CA ASP A 369 -1.52 9.15 -14.09
C ASP A 369 -1.83 7.76 -14.65
N ILE A 370 -0.82 6.88 -14.67
CA ILE A 370 -0.93 5.47 -15.06
C ILE A 370 -0.38 4.61 -13.93
N CYS A 371 -1.20 3.72 -13.40
CA CYS A 371 -0.81 2.76 -12.39
C CYS A 371 -0.88 1.35 -12.97
N VAL A 372 0.19 0.56 -12.91
CA VAL A 372 0.20 -0.85 -13.30
C VAL A 372 0.55 -1.70 -12.10
N GLU A 373 -0.24 -2.73 -11.84
CA GLU A 373 -0.04 -3.62 -10.71
C GLU A 373 -0.32 -5.06 -11.04
N CYS A 374 0.23 -5.96 -10.23
CA CYS A 374 -0.21 -7.34 -10.27
C CYS A 374 -1.70 -7.42 -9.91
N PHE A 375 -2.45 -8.25 -10.62
CA PHE A 375 -3.81 -8.57 -10.25
C PHE A 375 -3.80 -9.95 -9.59
N ALA A 376 -3.45 -9.96 -8.31
CA ALA A 376 -3.42 -11.18 -7.50
C ALA A 376 -4.36 -11.07 -6.29
N ARG A 377 -4.96 -12.19 -5.90
CA ARG A 377 -5.83 -12.31 -4.72
C ARG A 377 -5.38 -13.51 -3.90
N ASN A 378 -4.96 -13.30 -2.66
CA ASN A 378 -4.49 -14.38 -1.77
C ASN A 378 -3.38 -15.26 -2.39
N LEU A 379 -2.43 -14.63 -3.10
CA LEU A 379 -1.35 -15.28 -3.86
C LEU A 379 -1.79 -16.07 -5.10
N TYR A 380 -3.07 -16.01 -5.48
CA TYR A 380 -3.54 -16.52 -6.77
C TYR A 380 -3.36 -15.43 -7.82
N ASN A 381 -2.54 -15.72 -8.82
CA ASN A 381 -2.28 -14.84 -9.95
C ASN A 381 -3.51 -14.83 -10.88
N GLN A 382 -4.13 -13.66 -11.04
CA GLN A 382 -5.26 -13.42 -11.93
C GLN A 382 -4.87 -12.56 -13.14
N GLY A 383 -3.59 -12.20 -13.28
CA GLY A 383 -3.06 -11.39 -14.37
C GLY A 383 -2.48 -10.06 -13.89
N THR A 384 -2.72 -9.03 -14.69
CA THR A 384 -2.29 -7.65 -14.43
C THR A 384 -3.49 -6.70 -14.51
N MET A 385 -3.39 -5.58 -13.80
CA MET A 385 -4.35 -4.50 -13.91
C MET A 385 -3.59 -3.19 -14.12
N ALA A 386 -4.06 -2.38 -15.06
CA ALA A 386 -3.67 -0.99 -15.16
C ALA A 386 -4.86 -0.09 -14.83
N VAL A 387 -4.57 1.09 -14.28
CA VAL A 387 -5.53 2.16 -14.08
C VAL A 387 -4.98 3.44 -14.69
N ILE A 388 -5.78 4.11 -15.51
CA ILE A 388 -5.46 5.42 -16.10
C ILE A 388 -6.36 6.45 -15.41
N HIS A 389 -5.77 7.28 -14.56
CA HIS A 389 -6.47 8.35 -13.85
C HIS A 389 -6.53 9.65 -14.66
N ARG A 390 -5.56 9.87 -15.57
CA ARG A 390 -5.39 11.12 -16.32
C ARG A 390 -5.11 10.83 -17.79
N GLN A 391 -6.10 11.08 -18.64
CA GLN A 391 -5.96 10.93 -20.10
C GLN A 391 -5.49 12.23 -20.78
N ASP A 392 -5.61 13.36 -20.08
CA ASP A 392 -5.25 14.69 -20.56
C ASP A 392 -3.74 14.93 -20.66
N LYS A 393 -2.91 14.07 -20.08
CA LYS A 393 -1.45 14.18 -20.03
C LYS A 393 -0.71 13.30 -21.05
N TRP A 394 -1.33 13.04 -22.22
CA TRP A 394 -0.68 12.28 -23.30
C TRP A 394 0.46 13.05 -23.97
#